data_AF-A0A0K9XV27-F1
#
_entry.id   AF-A0A0K9XV27-F1
#
_cell.length_a   1.000
_cell.length_b   1.000
_cell.length_c   1.000
_cell.angle_alpha   90.00
_cell.angle_beta   90.00
_cell.angle_gamma   90.00
#
_symmetry.space_group_name_H-M   'P 1'
#
loop_
_entity.id
_entity.type
_entity.pdbx_description
1 polymer ?
#
loop_
_entity_poly.entity_id
_entity_poly.type
_entity_poly.pdbx_seq_one_letter_code
_entity_poly.pdbx_strand_id
1 'polypeptide(L)' 'MKFKFSIAVFLVGFLITLLGAWLKITHMSVGPLNGNVSLTIGTIIQIVGVILLIIQIVISKKS' A
#
# COMPACT_ATOMS: atom_id res chain seq x y z
N MET A 1 17.63 -6.72 -0.83
CA MET A 1 16.74 -6.19 0.23
C MET A 1 16.21 -7.36 1.05
N LYS A 2 16.06 -7.21 2.37
CA LYS A 2 15.47 -8.27 3.20
C LYS A 2 13.98 -8.37 2.88
N PHE A 3 13.45 -9.57 2.71
CA PHE A 3 12.02 -9.85 2.44
C PHE A 3 11.04 -9.10 3.36
N LYS A 4 11.47 -8.91 4.61
CA LYS A 4 10.77 -8.13 5.65
C LYS A 4 10.48 -6.68 5.23
N PHE A 5 11.35 -6.04 4.45
CA PHE A 5 11.17 -4.66 4.00
C PHE A 5 10.03 -4.53 2.99
N SER A 6 9.95 -5.45 2.01
CA SER A 6 8.90 -5.42 1.00
C SER A 6 7.52 -5.70 1.60
N ILE A 7 7.45 -6.61 2.58
CA ILE A 7 6.24 -6.82 3.38
C ILE A 7 5.86 -5.56 4.15
N ALA A 8 6.82 -4.88 4.78
CA ALA A 8 6.53 -3.66 5.54
C ALA A 8 5.95 -2.57 4.63
N VAL A 9 6.52 -2.35 3.44
CA VAL A 9 6.01 -1.38 2.45
C VAL A 9 4.58 -1.75 2.01
N PHE A 10 4.32 -3.03 1.74
CA PHE A 10 2.97 -3.50 1.39
C PHE A 10 1.96 -3.26 2.53
N LEU A 11 2.34 -3.57 3.78
CA LEU A 11 1.47 -3.40 4.95
C LEU A 11 1.16 -1.93 5.24
N VAL A 12 2.14 -1.05 5.09
CA VAL A 12 1.93 0.41 5.22
C VAL A 12 0.94 0.89 4.16
N GLY A 13 1.13 0.47 2.90
CA GLY A 13 0.17 0.75 1.82
C GLY A 13 -1.23 0.26 2.17
N PHE A 14 -1.35 -1.00 2.60
CA PHE A 14 -2.62 -1.62 2.99
C PHE A 14 -3.37 -0.84 4.09
N LEU A 15 -2.67 -0.42 5.15
CA LEU A 15 -3.27 0.35 6.24
C LEU A 15 -3.79 1.71 5.74
N ILE A 16 -3.04 2.39 4.88
CA ILE A 16 -3.47 3.66 4.28
C ILE A 16 -4.69 3.43 3.38
N THR A 17 -4.70 2.38 2.57
CA THR A 17 -5.85 2.05 1.71
C THR A 17 -7.09 1.73 2.54
N LEU A 18 -6.93 1.07 3.70
CA LEU A 18 -8.00 0.72 4.61
C LEU A 18 -8.60 1.97 5.28
N LEU A 19 -7.75 2.90 5.72
CA LEU A 19 -8.17 4.22 6.20
C LEU A 19 -8.86 5.04 5.10
N GLY A 20 -8.34 5.03 3.87
CA GLY A 20 -8.96 5.71 2.75
C GLY A 20 -10.33 5.14 2.40
N ALA A 21 -10.47 3.82 2.41
CA ALA A 21 -11.73 3.14 2.17
C ALA A 21 -12.76 3.47 3.24
N TRP A 22 -12.33 3.50 4.50
CA TRP A 22 -13.17 3.97 5.61
C TRP A 22 -13.68 5.39 5.36
N LEU A 23 -12.77 6.35 5.10
CA LEU A 23 -13.13 7.74 4.81
C LEU A 23 -14.07 7.88 3.59
N LYS A 24 -13.90 7.02 2.58
CA LYS A 24 -14.73 7.02 1.38
C LYS A 24 -16.15 6.51 1.64
N ILE A 25 -16.31 5.48 2.47
CA ILE A 25 -17.62 4.91 2.82
C ILE A 25 -18.37 5.81 3.80
N THR A 26 -17.66 6.41 4.77
CA THR A 26 -18.28 7.31 5.75
C THR A 26 -18.50 8.73 5.24
N HIS A 27 -18.07 9.02 4.01
CA HIS A 27 -18.10 10.36 3.41
C HIS A 27 -17.40 11.43 4.27
N MET A 28 -16.43 11.02 5.08
CA MET A 28 -15.67 11.92 5.94
C MET A 28 -14.48 12.51 5.17
N SER A 29 -14.30 13.82 5.29
CA SER A 29 -13.12 14.54 4.81
C SER A 29 -12.40 15.18 5.98
N VAL A 30 -11.08 14.98 6.04
CA VAL A 30 -10.20 15.62 7.03
C VAL A 30 -9.31 16.60 6.28
N GLY A 31 -9.77 17.85 6.15
CA GLY A 31 -9.09 18.86 5.35
C GLY A 31 -8.94 18.45 3.88
N PRO A 32 -7.74 18.55 3.26
CA PRO A 32 -7.53 18.14 1.87
C PRO A 32 -7.52 16.61 1.67
N LEU A 33 -7.48 15.82 2.76
CA LEU A 33 -7.54 14.37 2.69
C LEU A 33 -9.00 13.92 2.64
N ASN A 34 -9.46 13.63 1.42
CA ASN A 34 -10.71 12.92 1.17
C ASN A 34 -10.45 11.42 0.93
N GLY A 35 -11.51 10.61 0.96
CA GLY A 35 -11.42 9.17 0.73
C GLY A 35 -10.77 8.79 -0.60
N ASN A 36 -10.93 9.58 -1.66
CA ASN A 36 -10.29 9.31 -2.95
C ASN A 36 -8.77 9.53 -2.91
N VAL A 37 -8.33 10.65 -2.32
CA VAL A 37 -6.90 10.99 -2.20
C VAL A 37 -6.19 9.94 -1.34
N SER A 38 -6.78 9.60 -0.18
CA SER A 38 -6.22 8.58 0.71
C SER A 38 -6.18 7.20 0.05
N LEU A 39 -7.23 6.81 -0.71
CA LEU A 39 -7.22 5.56 -1.48
C LEU A 39 -6.08 5.53 -2.50
N THR A 40 -5.92 6.60 -3.28
CA THR A 40 -4.91 6.68 -4.34
C THR A 40 -3.50 6.56 -3.78
N ILE A 41 -3.21 7.28 -2.69
CA ILE A 41 -1.90 7.19 -2.02
C ILE A 41 -1.65 5.78 -1.49
N GLY A 42 -2.63 5.19 -0.80
CA GLY A 42 -2.54 3.83 -0.26
C GLY A 42 -2.29 2.80 -1.34
N THR A 43 -3.07 2.84 -2.43
CA THR A 43 -2.93 1.90 -3.56
C THR A 43 -1.60 2.03 -4.27
N ILE A 44 -1.07 3.25 -4.49
CA ILE A 44 0.26 3.42 -5.10
C ILE A 44 1.35 2.75 -4.24
N ILE A 45 1.35 3.01 -2.93
CA ILE A 45 2.32 2.41 -2.01
C ILE A 45 2.17 0.88 -1.99
N GLN A 46 0.93 0.40 -2.00
CA GLN A 46 0.63 -1.02 -1.98
C GLN A 46 1.09 -1.73 -3.26
N ILE A 47 0.90 -1.10 -4.43
CA ILE A 47 1.40 -1.60 -5.72
C ILE A 47 2.93 -1.67 -5.71
N VAL A 48 3.61 -0.63 -5.20
CA VAL A 48 5.07 -0.65 -5.05
C VAL A 48 5.50 -1.81 -4.15
N GLY A 49 4.82 -2.03 -3.03
CA GLY A 49 5.06 -3.16 -2.14
C GLY A 49 4.91 -4.52 -2.84
N VAL A 50 3.83 -4.70 -3.62
CA VAL A 50 3.59 -5.91 -4.41
C VAL A 50 4.68 -6.14 -5.45
N ILE A 51 5.06 -5.10 -6.21
CA ILE A 51 6.14 -5.20 -7.21
C ILE A 51 7.44 -5.62 -6.55
N LEU A 52 7.80 -5.02 -5.42
CA LEU A 52 9.00 -5.39 -4.67
C LEU A 52 8.97 -6.84 -4.17
N LEU A 53 7.80 -7.33 -3.73
CA LEU A 53 7.62 -8.73 -3.34
C LEU A 53 7.80 -9.68 -4.53
N ILE A 54 7.17 -9.37 -5.68
CA ILE A 54 7.30 -10.18 -6.90
C ILE A 54 8.76 -10.27 -7.33
N ILE A 55 9.46 -9.13 -7.42
CA ILE A 55 10.88 -9.08 -7.79
C ILE A 55 11.71 -9.96 -6.86
N GLN A 56 11.48 -9.89 -5.54
CA GLN A 56 12.23 -10.70 -4.58
C GLN A 56 11.94 -12.20 -4.69
N ILE A 57 10.68 -12.59 -4.93
CA ILE A 57 10.31 -14.00 -5.11
C ILE A 57 10.98 -14.55 -6.37
N VAL A 58 10.94 -13.80 -7.47
CA VAL A 58 11.56 -14.20 -8.75
C VAL A 58 13.08 -14.31 -8.62
N ILE A 59 13.73 -13.34 -7.96
CA ILE A 59 15.20 -13.36 -7.75
C ILE A 59 15.60 -14.48 -6.78
N SER A 60 14.85 -14.69 -5.69
CA SER A 60 15.18 -15.73 -4.70
C SER A 60 15.07 -17.14 -5.25
N LYS A 61 14.25 -17.37 -6.29
CA LYS A 61 14.12 -18.67 -6.96
C LYS A 61 15.30 -19.01 -7.89
N LYS A 62 16.16 -18.03 -8.19
CA LYS A 62 17.30 -18.19 -9.11
C LYS A 62 18.61 -18.58 -8.39
N SER A 63 18.62 -18.62 -7.06
CA SER A 63 19.76 -19.06 -6.23
C SER A 63 19.49 -20.42 -5.63
#